data_AF-A0A0G3H5P3-F1
#
_entry.id   AF-A0A0G3H5P3-F1
#
_cell.length_a   1.000
_cell.length_b   1.000
_cell.length_c   1.000
_cell.angle_alpha   90.00
_cell.angle_beta   90.00
_cell.angle_gamma   90.00
#
_symmetry.space_group_name_H-M   'P 1'
#
loop_
_entity.id
_entity.type
_entity.pdbx_description
1 polymer ?
#
loop_
_entity_poly.entity_id
_entity_poly.type
_entity_poly.pdbx_seq_one_letter_code
_entity_poly.pdbx_strand_id
1 'polypeptide(L)'
;MLMPIPGLTHLKLLVPSTPLIDVRATPPRTIPTADSTQLSTSLVVIALEAAFGMRRASQLNATRFGMSVRTHIAARQRSGLRPEPVRMGALHLQDDGELFGTAHAGGRAYAFTGCVDKQRLLSFRVLSGPTPNYPGTQHAPPPI
;
A
#
# COMPACT_ATOMS: atom_id res chain seq x y z
N MET A 1 24.03 -20.45 -5.55
CA MET A 1 25.36 -20.81 -5.00
C MET A 1 25.80 -19.78 -3.97
N LEU A 2 26.60 -20.17 -2.98
CA LEU A 2 27.15 -19.26 -1.96
C LEU A 2 28.66 -19.10 -2.19
N MET A 3 29.14 -17.87 -2.36
CA MET A 3 30.55 -17.56 -2.57
C MET A 3 31.14 -16.86 -1.34
N PRO A 4 32.38 -17.18 -0.92
CA PRO A 4 33.03 -16.49 0.19
C PRO A 4 33.37 -15.04 -0.18
N ILE A 5 33.31 -14.13 0.78
CA ILE A 5 33.75 -12.74 0.61
C ILE A 5 35.18 -12.61 1.16
N PRO A 6 36.18 -12.20 0.35
CA PRO A 6 37.55 -12.04 0.82
C PRO A 6 37.65 -11.08 2.02
N GLY A 7 38.39 -11.47 3.05
CA GLY A 7 38.55 -10.68 4.28
C GLY A 7 37.42 -10.79 5.29
N LEU A 8 36.35 -11.55 5.00
CA LEU A 8 35.18 -11.70 5.88
C LEU A 8 34.87 -13.18 6.11
N THR A 9 35.48 -13.78 7.13
CA THR A 9 35.44 -15.22 7.45
C THR A 9 34.03 -15.79 7.57
N HIS A 10 33.06 -14.99 8.03
CA HIS A 10 31.71 -15.45 8.32
C HIS A 10 30.65 -15.02 7.29
N LEU A 11 31.01 -14.19 6.31
CA LEU A 11 30.05 -13.68 5.32
C LEU A 11 30.17 -14.44 4.00
N LYS A 12 29.01 -14.78 3.43
CA LYS A 12 28.88 -15.46 2.14
C LYS A 12 27.90 -14.71 1.26
N LEU A 13 28.26 -14.55 -0.01
CA LEU A 13 27.44 -13.91 -1.03
C LEU A 13 26.57 -14.97 -1.71
N LEU A 14 25.24 -14.77 -1.69
CA LEU A 14 24.30 -15.60 -2.43
C LEU A 14 24.28 -15.18 -3.90
N VAL A 15 24.82 -16.03 -4.78
CA VAL A 15 24.76 -15.91 -6.24
C VAL A 15 23.67 -16.84 -6.76
N PRO A 16 22.48 -16.35 -7.15
CA PRO A 16 21.44 -17.21 -7.71
C PRO A 16 21.90 -17.83 -9.05
N SER A 17 21.58 -19.11 -9.28
CA SER A 17 22.00 -19.86 -10.48
C SER A 17 21.19 -19.50 -11.73
N THR A 18 20.03 -18.87 -11.54
CA THR A 18 19.23 -18.22 -12.57
C THR A 18 19.43 -16.72 -12.42
N PRO A 19 19.47 -15.94 -13.52
CA PRO A 19 19.35 -14.50 -13.38
C PRO A 19 18.10 -14.23 -12.55
N LEU A 20 18.26 -13.48 -11.46
CA LEU A 20 17.11 -12.88 -10.79
C LEU A 20 16.31 -12.25 -11.91
N ILE A 21 15.01 -12.61 -11.98
CA ILE A 21 14.06 -12.03 -12.92
C ILE A 21 14.43 -10.55 -13.05
N ASP A 22 14.85 -10.17 -14.26
CA ASP A 22 15.08 -8.77 -14.60
C ASP A 22 13.84 -8.04 -14.09
N VAL A 23 14.03 -7.19 -13.07
CA VAL A 23 12.96 -6.37 -12.53
C VAL A 23 12.64 -5.42 -13.67
N ARG A 24 11.71 -5.87 -14.53
CA ARG A 24 11.19 -5.23 -15.74
C ARG A 24 12.13 -4.17 -16.28
N ALA A 25 12.76 -4.44 -17.42
CA ALA A 25 13.15 -3.38 -18.36
C ALA A 25 12.10 -2.26 -18.28
N THR A 26 12.51 -1.10 -17.76
CA THR A 26 11.61 0.01 -17.43
C THR A 26 10.76 0.23 -18.68
N PRO A 27 9.44 -0.05 -18.66
CA PRO A 27 8.63 0.18 -19.84
C PRO A 27 8.76 1.68 -20.19
N PRO A 28 8.72 2.04 -21.48
CA PRO A 28 8.87 3.43 -21.90
C PRO A 28 7.95 4.31 -21.06
N ARG A 29 8.55 5.32 -20.40
CA ARG A 29 7.86 6.29 -19.55
C ARG A 29 6.67 6.83 -20.32
N THR A 30 5.47 6.41 -19.93
CA THR A 30 4.25 6.95 -20.50
C THR A 30 3.79 8.01 -19.52
N ILE A 31 3.92 9.28 -19.89
CA ILE A 31 3.44 10.38 -19.04
C ILE A 31 1.95 10.15 -18.80
N PRO A 32 1.50 10.04 -17.54
CA PRO A 32 0.10 9.81 -17.25
C PRO A 32 -0.73 10.99 -17.80
N THR A 33 -1.73 10.68 -18.63
CA THR A 33 -2.71 11.67 -19.09
C THR A 33 -3.64 12.07 -17.94
N ALA A 34 -4.30 13.22 -18.05
CA ALA A 34 -5.30 13.67 -17.08
C ALA A 34 -6.39 12.61 -16.83
N ASP A 35 -6.89 11.98 -17.91
CA ASP A 35 -7.89 10.91 -17.84
C ASP A 35 -7.39 9.67 -17.08
N SER A 36 -6.14 9.28 -17.32
CA SER A 36 -5.53 8.13 -16.62
C SER A 36 -5.33 8.40 -15.13
N THR A 37 -5.02 9.64 -14.77
CA THR A 37 -4.86 10.08 -13.39
C THR A 37 -6.19 10.08 -12.66
N GLN A 38 -7.25 10.61 -13.28
CA GLN A 38 -8.60 10.62 -12.72
C GLN A 38 -9.15 9.20 -12.53
N LEU A 39 -8.91 8.31 -13.50
CA LEU A 39 -9.30 6.91 -13.38
C LEU A 39 -8.54 6.21 -12.25
N SER A 40 -7.23 6.41 -12.16
CA SER A 40 -6.40 5.84 -11.09
C SER A 40 -6.86 6.33 -9.72
N THR A 41 -7.18 7.62 -9.61
CA THR A 41 -7.74 8.23 -8.40
C THR A 41 -9.05 7.53 -8.00
N SER A 42 -9.95 7.33 -8.97
CA SER A 42 -11.24 6.67 -8.73
C SER A 42 -11.07 5.22 -8.26
N LEU A 43 -10.13 4.48 -8.84
CA LEU A 43 -9.79 3.11 -8.41
C LEU A 43 -9.26 3.07 -6.97
N VAL A 44 -8.39 4.03 -6.61
CA VAL A 44 -7.85 4.15 -5.25
C VAL A 44 -8.95 4.48 -4.24
N VAL A 45 -9.86 5.41 -4.56
CA VAL A 45 -10.99 5.75 -3.70
C VAL A 45 -11.87 4.53 -3.44
N ILE A 46 -12.24 3.77 -4.49
CA ILE A 46 -13.04 2.54 -4.34
C ILE A 46 -12.31 1.49 -3.51
N ALA A 47 -10.99 1.34 -3.71
CA ALA A 47 -10.18 0.42 -2.94
C ALA A 47 -10.09 0.82 -1.46
N LEU A 48 -10.00 2.12 -1.16
CA LEU A 48 -10.04 2.67 0.19
C LEU A 48 -11.40 2.41 0.85
N GLU A 49 -12.50 2.78 0.19
CA GLU A 49 -13.86 2.51 0.68
C GLU A 49 -14.04 1.03 1.04
N ALA A 50 -13.60 0.13 0.16
CA ALA A 50 -13.67 -1.29 0.43
C ALA A 50 -12.73 -1.69 1.59
N ALA A 51 -11.49 -1.21 1.62
CA ALA A 51 -10.54 -1.52 2.69
C ALA A 51 -11.06 -1.10 4.08
N PHE A 52 -11.83 -0.01 4.18
CA PHE A 52 -12.44 0.50 5.41
C PHE A 52 -13.90 0.04 5.63
N GLY A 53 -14.37 -0.94 4.86
CA GLY A 53 -15.67 -1.60 5.08
C GLY A 53 -16.89 -0.82 4.57
N MET A 54 -16.70 0.31 3.90
CA MET A 54 -17.79 1.08 3.25
C MET A 54 -18.37 0.35 2.02
N ARG A 55 -17.59 -0.56 1.43
CA ARG A 55 -17.97 -1.37 0.27
C ARG A 55 -17.60 -2.83 0.51
N ARG A 56 -18.42 -3.78 0.05
CA ARG A 56 -18.08 -5.22 0.18
C ARG A 56 -16.97 -5.58 -0.80
N ALA A 57 -16.02 -6.41 -0.36
CA ALA A 57 -14.94 -6.89 -1.24
C ALA A 57 -15.45 -7.63 -2.49
N SER A 58 -16.62 -8.27 -2.40
CA SER A 58 -17.27 -8.95 -3.54
C SER A 58 -17.75 -8.02 -4.65
N GLN A 59 -17.90 -6.71 -4.37
CA GLN A 59 -18.29 -5.71 -5.37
C GLN A 59 -17.10 -5.19 -6.19
N LEU A 60 -15.87 -5.61 -5.87
CA LEU A 60 -14.68 -5.23 -6.63
C LEU A 60 -14.58 -6.02 -7.93
N ASN A 61 -14.75 -5.31 -9.04
CA ASN A 61 -14.68 -5.87 -10.39
C ASN A 61 -13.29 -6.48 -10.69
N ALA A 62 -13.24 -7.76 -11.06
CA ALA A 62 -11.99 -8.49 -11.34
C ALA A 62 -11.15 -7.92 -12.51
N THR A 63 -11.80 -7.23 -13.45
CA THR A 63 -11.16 -6.54 -14.59
C THR A 63 -10.42 -5.28 -14.13
N ARG A 64 -10.93 -4.59 -13.10
CA ARG A 64 -10.37 -3.34 -12.58
C ARG A 64 -9.49 -3.53 -11.35
N PHE A 65 -9.68 -4.61 -10.61
CA PHE A 65 -8.95 -4.90 -9.38
C PHE A 65 -8.24 -6.26 -9.49
N GLY A 66 -6.92 -6.24 -9.33
CA GLY A 66 -6.07 -7.42 -9.30
C GLY A 66 -6.46 -8.37 -8.18
N MET A 67 -6.04 -9.63 -8.29
CA MET A 67 -6.32 -10.64 -7.26
C MET A 67 -5.74 -10.22 -5.90
N SER A 68 -4.50 -9.77 -5.87
CA SER A 68 -3.83 -9.33 -4.63
C SER A 68 -4.59 -8.23 -3.90
N VAL A 69 -5.14 -7.24 -4.63
CA VAL A 69 -5.97 -6.15 -4.10
C VAL A 69 -7.21 -6.72 -3.42
N ARG A 70 -7.97 -7.55 -4.15
CA ARG A 70 -9.21 -8.15 -3.64
C ARG A 70 -8.95 -9.04 -2.43
N THR A 71 -7.90 -9.86 -2.47
CA THR A 71 -7.50 -10.73 -1.36
C THR A 71 -7.10 -9.93 -0.13
N HIS A 72 -6.30 -8.87 -0.29
CA HIS A 72 -5.88 -8.01 0.82
C HIS A 72 -7.09 -7.31 1.45
N ILE A 73 -7.98 -6.74 0.65
CA ILE A 73 -9.19 -6.07 1.12
C ILE A 73 -10.12 -7.06 1.84
N ALA A 74 -10.34 -8.25 1.27
CA ALA A 74 -11.17 -9.28 1.91
C ALA A 74 -10.56 -9.79 3.22
N ALA A 75 -9.23 -9.90 3.32
CA ALA A 75 -8.55 -10.24 4.57
C ALA A 75 -8.71 -9.12 5.61
N ARG A 76 -8.53 -7.87 5.20
CA ARG A 76 -8.70 -6.69 6.07
C ARG A 76 -10.14 -6.57 6.58
N GLN A 77 -11.15 -6.72 5.73
CA GLN A 77 -12.56 -6.70 6.18
C GLN A 77 -12.88 -7.79 7.21
N ARG A 78 -12.26 -8.97 7.09
CA ARG A 78 -12.44 -10.07 8.04
C ARG A 78 -11.76 -9.83 9.40
N SER A 79 -10.86 -8.86 9.52
CA SER A 79 -10.18 -8.57 10.79
C SER A 79 -11.06 -7.81 11.81
N GLY A 80 -12.37 -7.79 11.63
CA GLY A 80 -13.31 -7.15 12.55
C GLY A 80 -13.30 -5.62 12.50
N LEU A 81 -12.83 -5.02 11.40
CA LEU A 81 -12.89 -3.57 11.22
C LEU A 81 -14.35 -3.11 11.19
N ARG A 82 -14.68 -2.16 12.07
CA ARG A 82 -15.94 -1.42 11.97
C ARG A 82 -15.93 -0.60 10.68
N PRO A 83 -17.03 -0.59 9.91
CA PRO A 83 -17.13 0.27 8.75
C PRO A 83 -16.97 1.74 9.17
N GLU A 84 -15.95 2.42 8.63
CA GLU A 84 -15.68 3.83 8.91
C GLU A 84 -15.57 4.64 7.60
N PRO A 85 -16.17 5.84 7.52
CA PRO A 85 -16.00 6.73 6.38
C PRO A 85 -14.51 7.07 6.18
N VAL A 86 -14.05 6.93 4.94
CA VAL A 86 -12.66 7.22 4.56
C VAL A 86 -12.62 8.39 3.59
N ARG A 87 -11.68 9.30 3.80
CA ARG A 87 -11.35 10.38 2.86
C ARG A 87 -9.90 10.24 2.42
N MET A 88 -9.66 10.30 1.12
CA MET A 88 -8.30 10.38 0.59
C MET A 88 -7.73 11.77 0.88
N GLY A 89 -6.55 11.82 1.49
CA GLY A 89 -5.84 13.07 1.82
C GLY A 89 -4.92 13.48 0.69
N ALA A 90 -3.86 12.70 0.47
CA ALA A 90 -2.93 12.88 -0.64
C ALA A 90 -2.87 11.62 -1.51
N LEU A 91 -2.64 11.82 -2.81
CA LEU A 91 -2.35 10.76 -3.77
C LEU A 91 -1.21 11.23 -4.67
N HIS A 92 -0.16 10.42 -4.73
CA HIS A 92 0.95 10.57 -5.62
C HIS A 92 0.96 9.38 -6.57
N LEU A 93 1.00 9.66 -7.87
CA LEU A 93 1.12 8.67 -8.93
C LEU A 93 2.46 8.91 -9.62
N GLN A 94 3.27 7.87 -9.72
CA GLN A 94 4.52 7.87 -10.46
C GLN A 94 4.29 7.41 -11.91
N ASP A 95 5.21 7.79 -12.79
CA ASP A 95 5.15 7.48 -14.23
C ASP A 95 5.20 5.97 -14.54
N ASP A 96 5.72 5.16 -13.61
CA ASP A 96 5.78 3.70 -13.69
C ASP A 96 4.49 3.00 -13.23
N GLY A 97 3.49 3.79 -12.81
CA GLY A 97 2.22 3.31 -12.29
C GLY A 97 2.25 3.01 -10.79
N GLU A 98 3.36 3.20 -10.08
CA GLU A 98 3.36 3.15 -8.62
C GLU A 98 2.55 4.30 -8.05
N LEU A 99 1.81 4.03 -6.97
CA LEU A 99 1.06 5.04 -6.25
C LEU A 99 1.26 4.91 -4.74
N PHE A 100 1.20 6.05 -4.08
CA PHE A 100 1.24 6.14 -2.63
C PHE A 100 0.49 7.38 -2.16
N GLY A 101 0.10 7.38 -0.90
CA GLY A 101 -0.67 8.49 -0.37
C GLY A 101 -1.14 8.28 1.05
N THR A 102 -2.04 9.16 1.46
CA THR A 102 -2.61 9.18 2.80
C THR A 102 -4.13 9.17 2.72
N ALA A 103 -4.76 8.53 3.70
CA ALA A 103 -6.20 8.50 3.87
C ALA A 103 -6.56 8.71 5.34
N HIS A 104 -7.70 9.32 5.60
CA HIS A 104 -8.21 9.59 6.94
C HIS A 104 -9.50 8.81 7.16
N ALA A 105 -9.55 8.04 8.25
CA ALA A 105 -10.75 7.29 8.65
C ALA A 105 -10.82 7.20 10.18
N GLY A 106 -12.01 7.39 10.76
CA GLY A 106 -12.22 7.29 12.21
C GLY A 106 -11.28 8.17 13.04
N GLY A 107 -10.96 9.38 12.57
CA GLY A 107 -10.05 10.31 13.24
C GLY A 107 -8.56 9.92 13.17
N ARG A 108 -8.19 8.91 12.40
CA ARG A 108 -6.80 8.45 12.22
C ARG A 108 -6.34 8.60 10.78
N ALA A 109 -5.06 8.94 10.60
CA ALA A 109 -4.40 8.92 9.31
C ALA A 109 -3.80 7.54 9.04
N TYR A 110 -3.90 7.10 7.79
CA TYR A 110 -3.35 5.86 7.27
C TYR A 110 -2.55 6.17 6.01
N ALA A 111 -1.39 5.55 5.87
CA ALA A 111 -0.69 5.55 4.60
C ALA A 111 -1.22 4.41 3.72
N PHE A 112 -1.12 4.56 2.41
CA PHE A 112 -1.37 3.46 1.48
C PHE A 112 -0.34 3.48 0.34
N THR A 113 -0.20 2.33 -0.29
CA THR A 113 0.64 2.14 -1.47
C THR A 113 0.01 1.13 -2.42
N GLY A 114 0.34 1.21 -3.71
CA GLY A 114 -0.14 0.29 -4.72
C GLY A 114 0.56 0.50 -6.06
N CYS A 115 0.06 -0.22 -7.05
CA CYS A 115 0.51 -0.11 -8.44
C CYS A 115 -0.71 -0.23 -9.36
N VAL A 116 -0.76 0.63 -10.37
CA VAL A 116 -1.77 0.65 -11.43
C VAL A 116 -1.12 0.34 -12.78
N ASP A 117 -1.84 -0.37 -13.64
CA ASP A 117 -1.45 -0.56 -15.04
C ASP A 117 -2.65 -0.25 -15.93
N LYS A 118 -2.49 0.71 -16.84
CA LYS A 118 -3.50 1.27 -17.74
C LYS A 118 -4.78 1.73 -17.03
N GLN A 119 -5.64 0.78 -16.70
CA GLN A 119 -6.92 1.01 -16.04
C GLN A 119 -7.26 -0.06 -14.99
N ARG A 120 -6.23 -0.67 -14.39
CA ARG A 120 -6.36 -1.75 -13.43
C ARG A 120 -5.44 -1.52 -12.24
N LEU A 121 -6.00 -1.56 -11.04
CA LEU A 121 -5.22 -1.54 -9.80
C LEU A 121 -4.66 -2.95 -9.56
N LEU A 122 -3.35 -3.12 -9.74
CA LEU A 122 -2.66 -4.41 -9.69
C LEU A 122 -2.33 -4.82 -8.26
N SER A 123 -1.96 -3.86 -7.42
CA SER A 123 -1.63 -4.06 -6.00
C SER A 123 -2.12 -2.87 -5.18
N PHE A 124 -2.51 -3.12 -3.94
CA PHE A 124 -2.97 -2.08 -3.03
C PHE A 124 -2.86 -2.57 -1.59
N ARG A 125 -2.26 -1.77 -0.73
CA ARG A 125 -2.12 -2.06 0.70
C ARG A 125 -2.38 -0.79 1.51
N VAL A 126 -3.21 -0.92 2.53
CA VAL A 126 -3.35 0.10 3.57
C VAL A 126 -2.36 -0.23 4.67
N LEU A 127 -1.51 0.72 4.98
CA LEU A 127 -0.54 0.64 6.06
C LEU A 127 -1.21 1.22 7.32
N SER A 128 -1.06 0.54 8.45
CA SER A 128 -1.45 1.12 9.74
C SER A 128 -0.61 2.38 9.98
N GLY A 129 -1.28 3.52 10.20
CA GLY A 129 -0.60 4.75 10.56
C GLY A 129 0.15 4.62 11.89
N PRO A 130 1.09 5.53 12.19
CA PRO A 130 1.76 5.55 13.48
C PRO A 130 0.69 5.58 14.57
N THR A 131 0.79 4.68 15.55
CA THR A 131 0.00 4.76 16.77
C THR A 131 0.17 6.16 17.34
N PRO A 132 -0.92 6.91 17.62
CA PRO A 132 -0.79 8.19 18.29
C PRO A 132 0.01 7.96 19.58
N ASN A 133 1.14 8.66 19.68
CA ASN A 133 1.98 8.66 20.87
C ASN A 133 1.09 9.03 22.06
N TYR A 134 1.03 8.18 23.08
CA TYR A 134 0.33 8.50 24.31
C TYR A 134 0.89 9.83 24.85
N PRO A 135 0.06 10.84 25.18
CA PRO A 135 0.54 11.99 25.92
C PRO A 135 1.05 11.50 27.27
N GLY A 136 2.28 11.90 27.61
CA GLY A 136 2.96 11.47 28.82
C GLY A 136 2.06 11.59 30.04
N THR A 137 2.01 10.52 30.82
CA THR A 137 1.61 10.53 32.22
C THR A 137 2.39 11.65 32.90
N GLN A 138 1.74 12.78 33.16
CA GLN A 138 2.26 13.77 34.10
C GLN A 138 2.35 13.06 35.45
N HIS A 139 3.59 12.77 35.84
CA HIS A 139 3.92 12.29 37.17
C HIS A 139 3.53 13.39 38.15
N ALA A 140 2.42 13.20 38.86
CA ALA A 140 2.10 14.07 39.99
C ALA A 140 3.25 13.97 41.02
N PRO A 141 3.73 15.09 41.59
CA PRO A 141 4.72 15.04 42.66
C PRO A 141 4.05 14.47 43.93
N PRO A 142 4.79 13.70 44.75
CA PRO A 142 4.26 13.18 46.00
C PRO A 142 3.95 14.34 46.97
N PRO A 143 2.90 14.20 47.80
CA PRO A 143 2.61 15.18 48.84
C PRO A 143 3.74 15.18 49.89
N ILE A 144 4.15 16.38 50.31
CA ILE A 144 4.93 16.63 51.52
C ILE A 144 3.95 17.06 52.61
#